data_AF-A0A7Y6CVI5-F1
#
_entry.id   AF-A0A7Y6CVI5-F1
#
_cell.length_a   1.000
_cell.length_b   1.000
_cell.length_c   1.000
_cell.angle_alpha   90.00
_cell.angle_beta   90.00
_cell.angle_gamma   90.00
#
_symmetry.space_group_name_H-M   'P 1'
#
loop_
_entity.id
_entity.type
_entity.pdbx_description
1 polymer ?
#
loop_
_entity_poly.entity_id
_entity_poly.type
_entity_poly.pdbx_seq_one_letter_code
_entity_poly.pdbx_strand_id
1 'polypeptide(L)' 'MVSSPERPLRRDAERNRRRILEAAHAAFAEAGLHVTLDEIARRAGVGVGTVSRRFAAKAPLIAALFEDRL' A
#
# COMPACT_ATOMS: atom_id res chain seq x y z
N MET A 1 0.43 -31.26 20.29
CA MET A 1 0.07 -29.96 20.89
C MET A 1 0.99 -28.90 20.28
N VAL A 2 0.52 -28.24 19.22
CA VAL A 2 0.22 -26.79 19.11
C VAL A 2 1.43 -25.85 19.14
N SER A 3 1.72 -25.24 17.99
CA SER A 3 2.05 -23.80 17.88
C SER A 3 1.99 -23.34 16.42
N SER A 4 0.96 -22.55 16.09
CA SER A 4 0.96 -21.70 14.90
C SER A 4 1.71 -20.40 15.21
N PRO A 5 2.26 -19.72 14.18
CA PRO A 5 2.17 -18.26 14.15
C PRO A 5 1.50 -17.80 12.85
N GLU A 6 0.24 -18.18 12.65
CA GLU A 6 -0.53 -17.73 11.46
C GLU A 6 -1.01 -16.26 11.54
N ARG A 7 -0.68 -15.52 12.61
CA ARG A 7 -1.28 -14.20 12.92
C ARG A 7 -0.39 -12.95 13.02
N PRO A 8 0.96 -12.96 12.85
CA PRO A 8 1.72 -11.70 12.70
C PRO A 8 1.63 -11.11 11.28
N LEU A 9 1.90 -11.93 10.25
CA LEU A 9 2.04 -11.49 8.85
C LEU A 9 0.80 -10.80 8.27
N ARG A 10 -0.40 -11.29 8.62
CA ARG A 10 -1.66 -10.70 8.12
C ARG A 10 -1.88 -9.28 8.66
N ARG A 11 -1.51 -9.04 9.93
CA ARG A 11 -1.66 -7.73 10.59
C ARG A 11 -0.65 -6.72 10.02
N ASP A 12 0.56 -7.17 9.73
CA ASP A 12 1.58 -6.34 9.09
C ASP A 12 1.22 -6.02 7.63
N ALA A 13 0.68 -6.99 6.89
CA ALA A 13 0.21 -6.79 5.52
C ALA A 13 -0.90 -5.73 5.45
N GLU A 14 -1.79 -5.71 6.43
CA GLU A 14 -2.86 -4.72 6.52
C GLU A 14 -2.34 -3.33 6.92
N ARG A 15 -1.44 -3.26 7.91
CA ARG A 15 -0.76 -1.99 8.25
C ARG A 15 0.01 -1.42 7.05
N ASN A 16 0.71 -2.27 6.30
CA ASN A 16 1.45 -1.85 5.13
C ASN A 16 0.50 -1.37 4.02
N ARG A 17 -0.65 -2.06 3.81
CA ARG A 17 -1.67 -1.59 2.87
C ARG A 17 -2.15 -0.19 3.22
N ARG A 18 -2.52 0.06 4.49
CA ARG A 18 -2.97 1.38 4.93
C ARG A 18 -1.93 2.47 4.71
N ARG A 19 -0.66 2.22 5.08
CA ARG A 19 0.45 3.16 4.83
C ARG A 19 0.61 3.47 3.34
N ILE A 20 0.51 2.47 2.48
CA ILE A 20 0.58 2.66 1.02
C ILE A 20 -0.57 3.53 0.53
N LEU A 21 -1.80 3.29 1.00
CA LEU A 21 -2.97 4.09 0.61
C LEU A 21 -2.87 5.53 1.13
N GLU A 22 -2.52 5.75 2.40
CA GLU A 22 -2.33 7.10 2.95
C GLU A 22 -1.27 7.89 2.17
N ALA A 23 -0.11 7.27 1.89
CA ALA A 23 0.96 7.88 1.11
C ALA A 23 0.55 8.14 -0.35
N ALA A 24 -0.17 7.20 -0.97
CA ALA A 24 -0.68 7.37 -2.33
C ALA A 24 -1.67 8.53 -2.41
N HIS A 25 -2.58 8.63 -1.44
CA HIS A 25 -3.53 9.73 -1.34
C HIS A 25 -2.82 11.08 -1.21
N ALA A 26 -1.88 11.20 -0.27
CA ALA A 26 -1.12 12.43 -0.09
C ALA A 26 -0.33 12.80 -1.35
N ALA A 27 0.35 11.82 -1.96
CA ALA A 27 1.15 12.07 -3.16
C ALA A 27 0.30 12.46 -4.36
N PHE A 28 -0.87 11.84 -4.55
CA PHE A 28 -1.80 12.23 -5.61
C PHE A 28 -2.45 13.59 -5.36
N ALA A 29 -2.68 13.97 -4.10
CA ALA A 29 -3.19 15.31 -3.76
C ALA A 29 -2.14 16.41 -4.01
N GLU A 30 -0.87 16.15 -3.72
CA GLU A 30 0.22 17.13 -3.90
C GLU A 30 0.69 17.26 -5.34
N ALA A 31 0.90 16.13 -6.02
CA ALA A 31 1.59 16.06 -7.31
C ALA A 31 0.77 15.36 -8.40
N GLY A 32 -0.53 15.16 -8.18
CA GLY A 32 -1.43 14.56 -9.17
C GLY A 32 -1.11 13.10 -9.50
N LEU A 33 -1.69 12.61 -10.60
CA LEU A 33 -1.50 11.23 -11.06
C LEU A 33 -0.16 11.00 -11.79
N HIS A 34 0.86 11.82 -11.57
CA HIS A 34 2.19 11.64 -12.14
C HIS A 34 3.10 10.78 -11.25
N VAL A 35 2.75 10.66 -9.96
CA VAL A 35 3.56 9.94 -8.95
C VAL A 35 3.70 8.45 -9.28
N THR A 36 4.91 7.92 -9.20
CA THR A 36 5.20 6.49 -9.45
C THR A 36 4.89 5.62 -8.22
N LEU A 37 4.74 4.31 -8.43
CA LEU A 37 4.57 3.35 -7.32
C LEU A 37 5.78 3.33 -6.37
N ASP A 38 6.98 3.53 -6.92
CA ASP A 38 8.22 3.56 -6.14
C ASP A 38 8.28 4.77 -5.21
N GLU A 39 7.83 5.94 -5.69
CA GLU A 39 7.74 7.15 -4.89
C GLU A 39 6.71 6.99 -3.77
N ILE A 40 5.57 6.33 -4.06
CA ILE A 40 4.55 5.99 -3.06
C ILE A 40 5.12 5.01 -2.02
N ALA A 41 5.88 4.00 -2.44
CA ALA A 41 6.53 3.04 -1.55
C ALA A 41 7.49 3.76 -0.58
N ARG A 42 8.30 4.68 -1.12
CA ARG A 42 9.23 5.51 -0.38
C ARG A 42 8.50 6.37 0.66
N ARG A 43 7.44 7.07 0.25
CA ARG A 43 6.61 7.91 1.15
C ARG A 43 5.88 7.09 2.22
N ALA A 44 5.45 5.88 1.90
CA ALA A 44 4.80 4.96 2.82
C ALA A 44 5.78 4.27 3.79
N GLY A 45 7.10 4.40 3.58
CA GLY A 45 8.12 3.72 4.38
C GLY A 45 8.07 2.20 4.22
N VAL A 46 7.63 1.70 3.07
CA VAL A 46 7.56 0.26 2.77
C VAL A 46 8.49 -0.08 1.61
N GLY A 47 8.97 -1.33 1.57
CA GLY A 47 9.79 -1.79 0.45
C GLY A 47 9.01 -1.82 -0.86
N VAL A 48 9.66 -1.46 -1.97
CA VAL A 48 9.06 -1.52 -3.32
C VAL A 48 8.53 -2.92 -3.63
N GLY A 49 9.26 -3.98 -3.25
CA GLY A 49 8.79 -5.36 -3.41
C GLY A 49 7.48 -5.69 -2.65
N THR A 50 7.19 -4.97 -1.55
CA THR A 50 5.91 -5.08 -0.84
C THR A 50 4.78 -4.40 -1.62
N VAL A 51 5.06 -3.23 -2.20
CA VAL A 51 4.10 -2.51 -3.05
C VAL A 51 3.84 -3.28 -4.33
N SER A 52 4.87 -3.70 -5.07
CA SER A 52 4.73 -4.45 -6.33
C SER A 52 3.96 -5.76 -6.14
N ARG A 53 4.13 -6.45 -5.00
CA ARG A 53 3.34 -7.66 -4.66
C ARG A 53 1.85 -7.38 -4.43
N ARG A 54 1.50 -6.17 -4.00
CA ARG A 54 0.12 -5.77 -3.66
C ARG A 54 -0.56 -5.02 -4.80
N PHE A 55 0.22 -4.26 -5.57
CA PHE A 55 -0.20 -3.40 -6.67
C PHE A 55 0.79 -3.57 -7.81
N ALA A 56 0.44 -4.42 -8.77
CA ALA A 56 1.26 -4.62 -9.97
C ALA A 56 1.29 -3.37 -10.87
N ALA A 57 0.31 -2.48 -10.73
CA ALA A 57 0.18 -1.26 -11.50
C ALA A 57 -0.51 -0.16 -10.68
N LYS A 58 -0.53 1.06 -11.22
CA LYS A 58 -1.16 2.22 -10.59
C LYS A 58 -2.69 2.13 -10.52
N ALA A 59 -3.31 1.51 -11.53
CA ALA A 59 -4.77 1.33 -11.60
C ALA A 59 -5.37 0.62 -10.37
N PRO A 60 -4.87 -0.56 -9.94
CA PRO A 60 -5.40 -1.23 -8.74
C PRO A 60 -5.12 -0.46 -7.44
N LEU A 61 -4.06 0.37 -7.40
CA LEU A 61 -3.84 1.27 -6.27
C LEU A 61 -4.88 2.38 -6.20
N ILE A 62 -5.22 2.98 -7.34
CA ILE A 62 -6.27 3.99 -7.44
C ILE A 62 -7.63 3.39 -7.08
N ALA A 63 -7.96 2.19 -7.59
CA ALA A 63 -9.19 1.50 -7.22
C ALA A 63 -9.27 1.23 -5.71
N ALA A 64 -8.19 0.74 -5.11
CA ALA A 64 -8.13 0.50 -3.67
C ALA A 64 -8.26 1.79 -2.84
N LEU A 65 -7.79 2.93 -3.34
CA LEU A 65 -8.00 4.24 -2.69
C LEU A 65 -9.48 4.66 -2.69
N PHE A 66 -10.20 4.36 -3.77
CA PHE A 66 -11.64 4.63 -3.84
C PHE A 66 -12.42 3.69 -2.92
N GLU A 67 -12.08 2.41 -2.87
CA GLU A 67 -12.69 1.44 -1.96
C GLU A 67 -12.45 1.77 -0.48
N ASP A 68 -11.28 2.27 -0.12
CA ASP A 68 -10.93 2.63 1.27
C ASP A 68 -11.65 3.91 1.76
N ARG A 69 -12.21 4.70 0.85
CA ARG A 69 -12.95 5.95 1.15
C ARG A 69 -14.47 5.85 1.01
N LEU A 70 -15.01 4.69 0.63
CA LEU A 70 -16.44 4.39 0.66
C LEU A 70 -16.83 3.86 2.04
#